data_AF-A0A956HQQ8-F1
#
_entry.id   AF-A0A956HQQ8-F1
#
_cell.length_a   1.000
_cell.length_b   1.000
_cell.length_c   1.000
_cell.angle_alpha   90.00
_cell.angle_beta   90.00
_cell.angle_gamma   90.00
#
_symmetry.space_group_name_H-M   'P 1'
#
loop_
_entity.id
_entity.type
_entity.pdbx_description
1 polymer ?
#
loop_
_entity_poly.entity_id
_entity_poly.type
_entity_poly.pdbx_seq_one_letter_code
_entity_poly.pdbx_strand_id
1 'polypeptide(L)'
;MPLDPDDIRTPPESKPELGEAEDIEERDPEPASAPVTRLLDRIEDAQAHGDASLGPIPDGPAPHPLLTHLGPPEDSGALEPDAGTRAAWMEEVGAFVLELLKTIPERPARGTLGPAGKKLAEQCSTPIGEKPLTGGLGEALRRVAEAMDASLETAGPGYLAYVPGGGLYAAGLADLIADVGNRFTGYAMAAPGWVRLEQDVLDWLAQEFGHDPQQARGLFTSGSSLANFTAIVTARHHHFGDSGDYSRALIYT
;
A
#
# COMPACT_ATOMS: atom_id res chain seq x y z
N MET A 1 46.43 11.10 -19.21
CA MET A 1 46.11 10.05 -20.20
C MET A 1 44.61 9.85 -20.12
N PRO A 2 43.82 10.11 -21.18
CA PRO A 2 42.38 9.93 -21.10
C PRO A 2 42.08 8.43 -21.12
N LEU A 3 41.24 7.98 -20.20
CA LEU A 3 40.76 6.59 -20.15
C LEU A 3 39.70 6.40 -21.23
N ASP A 4 39.81 5.28 -21.94
CA ASP A 4 38.91 4.86 -23.01
C ASP A 4 37.56 4.41 -22.41
N PRO A 5 36.42 4.96 -22.84
CA PRO A 5 35.09 4.62 -22.29
C PRO A 5 34.63 3.18 -22.54
N ASP A 6 35.34 2.39 -23.38
CA ASP A 6 34.99 0.98 -23.63
C ASP A 6 35.56 -0.03 -22.61
N ASP A 7 36.48 0.38 -21.73
CA ASP A 7 37.13 -0.49 -20.72
C ASP A 7 36.22 -0.89 -19.53
N ILE A 8 34.98 -0.38 -19.46
CA ILE A 8 34.05 -0.64 -18.33
C ILE A 8 33.10 -1.82 -18.62
N ARG A 9 33.04 -2.37 -19.84
CA ARG A 9 31.94 -3.26 -20.25
C ARG A 9 32.24 -4.75 -20.43
N THR A 10 33.46 -5.23 -20.22
CA THR A 10 33.73 -6.67 -20.41
C THR A 10 34.62 -7.21 -19.27
N PRO A 11 34.15 -8.17 -18.45
CA PRO A 11 35.04 -8.86 -17.54
C PRO A 11 36.01 -9.76 -18.35
N PRO A 12 37.27 -9.92 -17.91
CA PRO A 12 38.22 -10.79 -18.60
C PRO A 12 37.76 -12.26 -18.51
N GLU A 13 37.97 -13.02 -19.60
CA GLU A 13 37.70 -14.45 -19.64
C GLU A 13 38.57 -15.20 -18.61
N SER A 14 37.98 -15.59 -17.48
CA SER A 14 38.58 -16.55 -16.56
C SER A 14 38.35 -17.96 -17.09
N LYS A 15 39.42 -18.67 -17.45
CA LYS A 15 39.38 -20.12 -17.63
C LYS A 15 38.91 -20.79 -16.32
N PRO A 16 38.02 -21.79 -16.35
CA PRO A 16 37.65 -22.51 -15.15
C PRO A 16 38.80 -23.43 -14.73
N GLU A 17 39.47 -23.10 -13.63
CA GLU A 17 40.24 -24.07 -12.86
C GLU A 17 39.24 -24.97 -12.14
N LEU A 18 39.27 -26.27 -12.46
CA LEU A 18 38.52 -27.31 -11.76
C LEU A 18 39.11 -27.46 -10.36
N GLY A 19 38.62 -26.67 -9.42
CA GLY A 19 38.78 -26.89 -7.98
C GLY A 19 37.97 -28.11 -7.55
N GLU A 20 38.57 -28.90 -6.66
CA GLU A 20 38.00 -30.11 -6.08
C GLU A 20 36.62 -29.85 -5.48
N ALA A 21 35.67 -30.75 -5.74
CA ALA A 21 34.32 -30.68 -5.20
C ALA A 21 34.39 -30.80 -3.67
N GLU A 22 34.05 -29.73 -2.95
CA GLU A 22 33.69 -29.84 -1.55
C GLU A 22 32.40 -30.65 -1.45
N ASP A 23 32.45 -31.75 -0.70
CA ASP A 23 31.31 -32.60 -0.38
C ASP A 23 30.20 -31.72 0.23
N ILE A 24 29.13 -31.52 -0.54
CA ILE A 24 27.88 -30.96 -0.02
C ILE A 24 27.29 -32.05 0.87
N GLU A 25 27.48 -31.94 2.19
CA GLU A 25 26.72 -32.76 3.14
C GLU A 25 25.22 -32.56 2.85
N GLU A 26 24.60 -33.66 2.44
CA GLU A 26 23.17 -33.76 2.16
C GLU A 26 22.43 -33.38 3.45
N ARG A 27 21.90 -32.16 3.50
CA ARG A 27 21.14 -31.66 4.66
C ARG A 27 19.91 -32.55 4.80
N ASP A 28 19.86 -33.31 5.90
CA ASP A 28 18.72 -34.17 6.24
C ASP A 28 17.40 -33.38 6.08
N PRO A 29 16.38 -33.98 5.44
CA PRO A 29 15.09 -33.31 5.25
C PRO A 29 14.52 -32.93 6.62
N GLU A 30 14.21 -31.64 6.80
CA GLU A 30 13.50 -31.17 7.98
C GLU A 30 12.23 -32.01 8.17
N PRO A 31 11.92 -32.46 9.40
CA PRO A 31 10.75 -33.28 9.65
C PRO A 31 9.51 -32.54 9.14
N ALA A 32 8.70 -33.24 8.35
CA ALA A 32 7.48 -32.70 7.76
C ALA A 32 6.68 -31.96 8.84
N SER A 33 6.57 -30.63 8.70
CA SER A 33 5.78 -29.80 9.60
C SER A 33 4.36 -30.36 9.64
N ALA A 34 3.80 -30.51 10.84
CA ALA A 34 2.41 -30.95 11.01
C ALA A 34 1.49 -30.17 10.07
N PRO A 35 0.47 -30.81 9.46
CA PRO A 35 -0.40 -30.15 8.50
C PRO A 35 -1.05 -28.92 9.16
N VAL A 36 -0.70 -27.74 8.66
CA VAL A 36 -1.34 -26.48 9.07
C VAL A 36 -2.74 -26.51 8.52
N THR A 37 -3.75 -26.80 9.36
CA THR A 37 -5.14 -26.65 8.98
C THR A 37 -5.39 -25.18 8.68
N ARG A 38 -5.78 -24.84 7.45
CA ARG A 38 -6.08 -23.46 7.08
C ARG A 38 -7.41 -23.06 7.70
N LEU A 39 -7.59 -21.77 7.97
CA LEU A 39 -8.87 -21.22 8.42
C LEU A 39 -10.01 -21.63 7.45
N LEU A 40 -9.75 -21.58 6.15
CA LEU A 40 -10.68 -22.00 5.10
C LEU A 40 -11.08 -23.47 5.18
N ASP A 41 -10.24 -24.34 5.74
CA ASP A 41 -10.54 -25.77 5.89
C ASP A 41 -11.45 -26.04 7.11
N ARG A 42 -11.67 -25.03 7.95
CA ARG A 42 -12.48 -25.10 9.18
C ARG A 42 -13.81 -24.34 9.09
N ILE A 43 -13.94 -23.47 8.09
CA ILE A 43 -15.20 -22.76 7.83
C ILE A 43 -16.10 -23.74 7.07
N GLU A 44 -17.00 -24.40 7.79
CA GLU A 44 -18.15 -25.05 7.16
C GLU A 44 -19.09 -23.94 6.65
N ASP A 45 -19.55 -24.00 5.39
CA ASP A 45 -20.48 -23.01 4.80
C ASP A 45 -21.70 -22.71 5.70
N ALA A 46 -22.09 -23.67 6.54
CA ALA A 46 -23.17 -23.55 7.52
C ALA A 46 -22.88 -22.56 8.68
N GLN A 47 -21.61 -22.32 9.05
CA GLN A 47 -21.24 -21.37 10.11
C GLN A 47 -21.32 -19.90 9.66
N ALA A 48 -21.32 -19.64 8.34
CA ALA A 48 -21.58 -18.32 7.78
C ALA A 48 -23.07 -17.92 7.83
N HIS A 49 -23.96 -18.87 8.14
CA HIS A 49 -25.39 -18.65 8.32
C HIS A 49 -25.73 -18.44 9.79
N GLY A 50 -25.08 -17.47 10.44
CA GLY A 50 -25.64 -16.90 11.66
C GLY A 50 -27.09 -16.49 11.37
N ASP A 51 -28.01 -16.85 12.27
CA ASP A 51 -29.46 -16.61 12.21
C ASP A 51 -29.82 -15.12 12.34
N ALA A 52 -29.04 -14.25 11.70
CA ALA A 52 -29.39 -12.86 11.47
C ALA A 52 -30.18 -12.84 10.16
N SER A 53 -31.51 -12.87 10.26
CA SER A 53 -32.34 -12.51 9.11
C SER A 53 -31.99 -11.08 8.71
N LEU A 54 -31.11 -10.92 7.71
CA LEU A 54 -30.82 -9.61 7.14
C LEU A 54 -32.16 -8.99 6.76
N GLY A 55 -32.48 -7.85 7.36
CA GLY A 55 -33.70 -7.12 7.06
C GLY A 55 -33.81 -6.83 5.56
N PRO A 56 -35.00 -6.48 5.06
CA PRO A 56 -35.18 -6.14 3.66
C PRO A 56 -34.20 -5.04 3.26
N ILE A 57 -33.53 -5.22 2.11
CA ILE A 57 -32.65 -4.19 1.55
C ILE A 57 -33.50 -2.93 1.32
N PRO A 58 -33.12 -1.77 1.89
CA PRO A 58 -33.89 -0.54 1.71
C PRO A 58 -34.01 -0.16 0.23
N ASP A 59 -35.22 0.23 -0.19
CA ASP A 59 -35.45 0.75 -1.54
C ASP A 59 -34.96 2.19 -1.68
N GLY A 60 -34.48 2.54 -2.88
CA GLY A 60 -34.08 3.89 -3.24
C GLY A 60 -32.59 4.20 -2.97
N PRO A 61 -32.15 5.44 -3.22
CA PRO A 61 -30.77 5.83 -2.99
C PRO A 61 -30.45 5.77 -1.49
N ALA A 62 -29.27 5.23 -1.16
CA ALA A 62 -28.80 5.23 0.21
C ALA A 62 -28.77 6.68 0.75
N PRO A 63 -29.28 6.91 1.97
CA PRO A 63 -29.24 8.23 2.60
C PRO A 63 -27.79 8.74 2.73
N HIS A 64 -27.62 10.06 2.73
CA HIS A 64 -26.28 10.64 2.78
C HIS A 64 -25.58 10.24 4.09
N PRO A 65 -24.38 9.61 4.05
CA PRO A 65 -23.78 8.95 5.21
C PRO A 65 -23.43 9.91 6.36
N LEU A 66 -23.22 11.20 6.05
CA LEU A 66 -22.85 12.22 7.04
C LEU A 66 -23.90 13.32 7.24
N LEU A 67 -24.93 13.38 6.40
CA LEU A 67 -25.88 14.50 6.37
C LEU A 67 -27.31 14.05 6.65
N THR A 68 -27.53 12.75 6.72
CA THR A 68 -28.81 12.15 7.11
C THR A 68 -28.63 11.48 8.45
N HIS A 69 -29.52 11.78 9.41
CA HIS A 69 -29.53 11.11 10.69
C HIS A 69 -30.12 9.71 10.52
N LEU A 70 -29.29 8.67 10.68
CA LEU A 70 -29.73 7.28 10.69
C LEU A 70 -29.86 6.79 12.14
N GLY A 71 -30.79 5.89 12.38
CA GLY A 71 -30.86 5.17 13.66
C GLY A 71 -29.61 4.31 13.88
N PRO A 72 -29.34 3.87 15.12
CA PRO A 72 -28.24 2.97 15.39
C PRO A 72 -28.41 1.68 14.55
N PRO A 73 -27.33 1.14 13.95
CA PRO A 73 -27.41 -0.12 13.23
C PRO A 73 -27.83 -1.25 14.18
N GLU A 74 -28.68 -2.17 13.71
CA GLU A 74 -28.95 -3.42 14.42
C GLU A 74 -27.70 -4.30 14.33
N ASP A 75 -27.14 -4.65 15.48
CA ASP A 75 -25.84 -5.32 15.60
C ASP A 75 -25.98 -6.81 15.26
N SER A 76 -25.53 -7.20 14.06
CA SER A 76 -25.61 -8.58 13.57
C SER A 76 -24.25 -9.05 13.06
N GLY A 77 -23.38 -9.53 13.95
CA GLY A 77 -22.19 -10.32 13.59
C GLY A 77 -21.21 -9.65 12.63
N ALA A 78 -21.15 -8.31 12.61
CA ALA A 78 -20.32 -7.57 11.68
C ALA A 78 -18.82 -7.67 12.04
N LEU A 79 -17.96 -7.69 11.02
CA LEU A 79 -16.51 -7.52 11.20
C LEU A 79 -16.15 -6.12 11.73
N GLU A 80 -17.09 -5.18 11.64
CA GLU A 80 -16.94 -3.81 12.12
C GLU A 80 -17.21 -3.73 13.63
N PRO A 81 -16.33 -3.11 14.42
CA PRO A 81 -16.58 -2.85 15.83
C PRO A 81 -17.75 -1.88 16.02
N ASP A 82 -18.38 -1.89 17.20
CA ASP A 82 -19.49 -0.99 17.53
C ASP A 82 -19.09 0.50 17.54
N ALA A 83 -20.07 1.39 17.56
CA ALA A 83 -19.84 2.83 17.49
C ALA A 83 -18.99 3.39 18.63
N GLY A 84 -19.13 2.86 19.86
CA GLY A 84 -18.33 3.26 21.01
C GLY A 84 -16.88 2.82 20.84
N THR A 85 -16.66 1.59 20.41
CA THR A 85 -15.33 1.04 20.13
C THR A 85 -14.65 1.82 18.99
N ARG A 86 -15.34 2.14 17.90
CA ARG A 86 -14.80 2.99 16.80
C ARG A 86 -14.37 4.37 17.30
N ALA A 87 -15.18 5.00 18.15
CA ALA A 87 -14.85 6.31 18.70
C ALA A 87 -13.59 6.26 19.59
N ALA A 88 -13.51 5.26 20.47
CA ALA A 88 -12.33 5.03 21.31
C ALA A 88 -11.07 4.78 20.45
N TRP A 89 -11.18 3.96 19.41
CA TRP A 89 -10.07 3.70 18.49
C TRP A 89 -9.59 4.94 17.76
N MET A 90 -10.52 5.79 17.29
CA MET A 90 -10.18 7.07 16.67
C MET A 90 -9.44 8.01 17.63
N GLU A 91 -9.82 8.04 18.91
CA GLU A 91 -9.12 8.81 19.94
C GLU A 91 -7.69 8.28 20.18
N GLU A 92 -7.54 6.96 20.32
CA GLU A 92 -6.23 6.31 20.51
C GLU A 92 -5.28 6.54 19.32
N VAL A 93 -5.77 6.33 18.09
CA VAL A 93 -4.99 6.57 16.86
C VAL A 93 -4.66 8.06 16.72
N GLY A 94 -5.62 8.93 16.99
CA GLY A 94 -5.41 10.38 16.95
C GLY A 94 -4.31 10.82 17.91
N ALA A 95 -4.33 10.33 19.15
CA ALA A 95 -3.28 10.59 20.13
C ALA A 95 -1.91 10.06 19.65
N PHE A 96 -1.86 8.83 19.15
CA PHE A 96 -0.64 8.24 18.60
C PHE A 96 -0.03 9.08 17.47
N VAL A 97 -0.84 9.47 16.48
CA VAL A 97 -0.39 10.29 15.34
C VAL A 97 0.12 11.65 15.80
N LEU A 98 -0.61 12.32 16.70
CA LEU A 98 -0.21 13.64 17.20
C LEU A 98 1.10 13.58 18.00
N GLU A 99 1.33 12.53 18.78
CA GLU A 99 2.62 12.33 19.46
C GLU A 99 3.73 12.02 18.45
N LEU A 100 3.49 11.15 17.47
CA LEU A 100 4.46 10.86 16.42
C LEU A 100 4.91 12.14 15.71
N LEU A 101 3.98 12.99 15.27
CA LEU A 101 4.29 14.24 14.56
C LEU A 101 5.18 15.20 15.38
N LYS A 102 5.03 15.23 16.71
CA LYS A 102 5.91 16.04 17.57
C LYS A 102 7.36 15.58 17.54
N THR A 103 7.58 14.29 17.34
CA THR A 103 8.94 13.70 17.38
C THR A 103 9.68 13.84 16.05
N ILE A 104 8.98 13.83 14.90
CA ILE A 104 9.59 13.81 13.56
C ILE A 104 10.72 14.84 13.37
N PRO A 105 10.56 16.13 13.76
CA PRO A 105 11.61 17.14 13.56
C PRO A 105 12.93 16.85 14.29
N GLU A 106 12.91 15.99 15.32
CA GLU A 106 14.07 15.64 16.14
C GLU A 106 14.63 14.25 15.81
N ARG A 107 13.94 13.47 14.99
CA ARG A 107 14.33 12.10 14.65
C ARG A 107 15.40 12.09 13.56
N PRO A 108 16.59 11.51 13.80
CA PRO A 108 17.60 11.40 12.75
C PRO A 108 17.10 10.57 11.57
N ALA A 109 17.32 11.04 10.34
CA ALA A 109 16.99 10.34 9.10
C ALA A 109 17.49 8.89 9.03
N ARG A 110 18.61 8.62 9.70
CA ARG A 110 19.22 7.30 9.82
C ARG A 110 18.54 6.53 10.95
N GLY A 111 17.58 5.67 10.63
CA GLY A 111 17.08 4.67 11.58
C GLY A 111 17.94 3.41 11.63
N THR A 112 17.42 2.32 12.22
CA THR A 112 18.18 1.09 12.46
C THR A 112 18.11 0.17 11.25
N LEU A 113 19.23 0.05 10.52
CA LEU A 113 19.31 -0.74 9.29
C LEU A 113 20.32 -1.89 9.35
N GLY A 114 20.38 -2.68 8.27
CA GLY A 114 21.32 -3.78 8.12
C GLY A 114 21.06 -4.93 9.10
N PRO A 115 22.10 -5.63 9.59
CA PRO A 115 21.93 -6.74 10.52
C PRO A 115 21.22 -6.34 11.82
N ALA A 116 21.45 -5.13 12.33
CA ALA A 116 20.79 -4.63 13.54
C ALA A 116 19.30 -4.37 13.30
N GLY A 117 18.94 -3.76 12.16
CA GLY A 117 17.54 -3.52 11.78
C GLY A 117 16.79 -4.85 11.56
N LYS A 118 17.42 -5.81 10.90
CA LYS A 118 16.86 -7.16 10.71
C LYS A 118 16.57 -7.84 12.05
N LYS A 119 17.53 -7.79 12.99
CA LYS A 119 17.34 -8.33 14.33
C LYS A 119 16.19 -7.66 15.08
N LEU A 120 16.06 -6.33 14.97
CA LEU A 120 14.94 -5.60 15.56
C LEU A 120 13.60 -6.01 14.94
N ALA A 121 13.53 -6.11 13.61
CA ALA A 121 12.34 -6.59 12.92
C ALA A 121 11.93 -8.02 13.34
N GLU A 122 12.90 -8.92 13.53
CA GLU A 122 12.67 -10.26 14.06
C GLU A 122 12.09 -10.22 15.50
N GLN A 123 12.54 -9.29 16.34
CA GLN A 123 12.03 -9.08 17.70
C GLN A 123 10.61 -8.53 17.72
N CYS A 124 10.23 -7.70 16.75
CA CYS A 124 8.87 -7.19 16.59
C CYS A 124 7.91 -8.23 16.00
N SER A 125 8.42 -9.33 15.42
CA SER A 125 7.60 -10.35 14.78
C SER A 125 6.71 -11.07 15.78
N THR A 126 5.45 -11.28 15.43
CA THR A 126 4.52 -12.10 16.20
C THR A 126 3.61 -12.86 15.25
N PRO A 127 3.48 -14.20 15.41
CA PRO A 127 2.59 -14.98 14.58
C PRO A 127 1.14 -14.49 14.67
N ILE A 128 0.50 -14.34 13.51
CA ILE A 128 -0.93 -14.07 13.44
C ILE A 128 -1.68 -15.34 13.85
N GLY A 129 -2.63 -15.21 14.77
CA GLY A 129 -3.44 -16.31 15.26
C GLY A 129 -4.91 -15.95 15.33
N GLU A 130 -5.74 -16.95 15.62
CA GLU A 130 -7.22 -16.84 15.66
C GLU A 130 -7.77 -16.09 16.89
N LYS A 131 -6.90 -15.76 17.85
CA LYS A 131 -7.31 -15.06 19.07
C LYS A 131 -7.06 -13.57 18.93
N PRO A 132 -7.94 -12.70 19.47
CA PRO A 132 -7.69 -11.27 19.55
C PRO A 132 -6.36 -10.98 20.24
N LEU A 133 -5.68 -9.93 19.79
CA LEU A 133 -4.46 -9.46 20.40
C LEU A 133 -4.75 -9.00 21.85
N THR A 134 -4.10 -9.62 22.83
CA THR A 134 -4.19 -9.20 24.23
C THR A 134 -3.71 -7.75 24.34
N GLY A 135 -4.55 -6.85 24.85
CA GLY A 135 -4.28 -5.41 24.90
C GLY A 135 -4.85 -4.61 23.72
N GLY A 136 -5.49 -5.27 22.75
CA GLY A 136 -6.29 -4.63 21.71
C GLY A 136 -5.50 -3.67 20.81
N LEU A 137 -6.13 -2.56 20.43
CA LEU A 137 -5.55 -1.56 19.55
C LEU A 137 -4.31 -0.90 20.15
N GLY A 138 -4.32 -0.54 21.44
CA GLY A 138 -3.15 0.06 22.09
C GLY A 138 -1.90 -0.82 22.00
N GLU A 139 -2.04 -2.14 22.17
CA GLU A 139 -0.92 -3.08 21.98
C GLU A 139 -0.49 -3.16 20.51
N ALA A 140 -1.43 -3.09 19.55
CA ALA A 140 -1.10 -3.03 18.13
C ALA A 140 -0.32 -1.75 17.78
N LEU A 141 -0.75 -0.59 18.27
CA LEU A 141 -0.08 0.70 18.07
C LEU A 141 1.33 0.68 18.69
N ARG A 142 1.49 0.13 19.89
CA ARG A 142 2.80 -0.05 20.54
C ARG A 142 3.75 -0.87 19.65
N ARG A 143 3.27 -1.99 19.09
CA ARG A 143 4.06 -2.84 18.19
C ARG A 143 4.43 -2.14 16.89
N VAL A 144 3.49 -1.39 16.31
CA VAL A 144 3.77 -0.54 15.14
C VAL A 144 4.87 0.47 15.48
N ALA A 145 4.78 1.15 16.62
CA ALA A 145 5.79 2.10 17.08
C ALA A 145 7.19 1.47 17.21
N GLU A 146 7.28 0.27 17.81
CA GLU A 146 8.55 -0.47 17.93
C GLU A 146 9.12 -0.88 16.57
N ALA A 147 8.25 -1.28 15.63
CA ALA A 147 8.66 -1.67 14.29
C ALA A 147 9.18 -0.47 13.47
N MET A 148 8.73 0.76 13.74
CA MET A 148 9.19 1.97 13.05
C MET A 148 10.70 2.21 13.23
N ASP A 149 11.29 1.79 14.34
CA ASP A 149 12.73 1.98 14.59
C ASP A 149 13.62 1.09 13.70
N ALA A 150 13.04 0.01 13.13
CA ALA A 150 13.67 -0.87 12.14
C ALA A 150 13.52 -0.36 10.70
N SER A 151 13.46 0.96 10.49
CA SER A 151 13.23 1.57 9.17
C SER A 151 14.05 2.86 8.98
N LEU A 152 13.91 3.50 7.82
CA LEU A 152 14.43 4.84 7.57
C LEU A 152 13.43 5.88 8.05
N GLU A 153 13.91 6.98 8.64
CA GLU A 153 13.06 8.11 9.00
C GLU A 153 13.04 9.10 7.82
N THR A 154 12.12 8.88 6.88
CA THR A 154 12.11 9.62 5.61
C THR A 154 11.49 11.02 5.74
N ALA A 155 10.68 11.26 6.77
CA ALA A 155 10.09 12.57 7.05
C ALA A 155 10.97 13.42 7.99
N GLY A 156 11.98 12.82 8.62
CA GLY A 156 12.89 13.48 9.54
C GLY A 156 13.96 14.33 8.83
N PRO A 157 14.60 15.25 9.56
CA PRO A 157 15.65 16.11 9.00
C PRO A 157 16.85 15.29 8.49
N GLY A 158 17.41 15.76 7.38
CA GLY A 158 18.65 15.22 6.82
C GLY A 158 18.49 13.98 5.95
N TYR A 159 17.27 13.52 5.68
CA TYR A 159 17.02 12.44 4.74
C TYR A 159 17.10 12.98 3.30
N LEU A 160 18.17 12.64 2.57
CA LEU A 160 18.47 13.16 1.23
C LEU A 160 18.70 12.06 0.19
N ALA A 161 18.28 10.83 0.48
CA ALA A 161 18.42 9.68 -0.41
C ALA A 161 17.07 9.29 -1.03
N TYR A 162 17.07 8.74 -2.24
CA TYR A 162 15.84 8.27 -2.91
C TYR A 162 14.73 9.34 -3.00
N VAL A 163 13.48 8.92 -3.22
CA VAL A 163 12.31 9.82 -3.33
C VAL A 163 11.09 9.22 -2.59
N PRO A 164 11.16 8.98 -1.27
CA PRO A 164 10.00 8.54 -0.50
C PRO A 164 9.00 9.68 -0.25
N GLY A 165 7.79 9.33 0.17
CA GLY A 165 6.77 10.30 0.55
C GLY A 165 7.16 11.13 1.77
N GLY A 166 6.77 12.40 1.79
CA GLY A 166 7.09 13.36 2.86
C GLY A 166 6.21 13.30 4.11
N GLY A 167 5.30 12.32 4.22
CA GLY A 167 4.47 12.14 5.42
C GLY A 167 3.55 13.31 5.76
N LEU A 168 2.96 13.97 4.76
CA LEU A 168 2.10 15.15 4.97
C LEU A 168 0.86 14.80 5.78
N TYR A 169 0.66 15.48 6.93
CA TYR A 169 -0.47 15.24 7.82
C TYR A 169 -1.83 15.32 7.11
N ALA A 170 -2.04 16.36 6.29
CA ALA A 170 -3.30 16.54 5.56
C ALA A 170 -3.55 15.41 4.54
N ALA A 171 -2.50 14.85 3.93
CA ALA A 171 -2.62 13.71 3.03
C ALA A 171 -3.05 12.45 3.82
N GLY A 172 -2.44 12.19 4.97
CA GLY A 172 -2.84 11.06 5.83
C GLY A 172 -4.29 11.16 6.33
N LEU A 173 -4.79 12.36 6.63
CA LEU A 173 -6.21 12.55 6.93
C LEU A 173 -7.12 12.27 5.72
N ALA A 174 -6.70 12.69 4.52
CA ALA A 174 -7.44 12.41 3.30
C ALA A 174 -7.48 10.91 2.98
N ASP A 175 -6.37 10.19 3.16
CA ASP A 175 -6.27 8.74 2.99
C ASP A 175 -7.22 8.02 3.96
N LEU A 176 -7.26 8.42 5.24
CA LEU A 176 -8.22 7.87 6.20
C LEU A 176 -9.68 8.04 5.73
N ILE A 177 -10.03 9.22 5.21
CA ILE A 177 -11.38 9.48 4.69
C ILE A 177 -11.65 8.65 3.44
N ALA A 178 -10.67 8.48 2.55
CA ALA A 178 -10.80 7.68 1.35
C ALA A 178 -11.00 6.20 1.68
N ASP A 179 -10.19 5.65 2.59
CA ASP A 179 -10.24 4.26 3.02
C ASP A 179 -11.54 3.91 3.72
N VAL A 180 -11.99 4.76 4.66
CA VAL A 180 -13.28 4.56 5.36
C VAL A 180 -14.46 4.84 4.41
N GLY A 181 -14.31 5.81 3.50
CA GLY A 181 -15.33 6.17 2.53
C GLY A 181 -15.56 5.09 1.47
N ASN A 182 -14.53 4.30 1.15
CA ASN A 182 -14.50 3.11 0.30
C ASN A 182 -15.40 3.21 -0.95
N ARG A 183 -15.21 4.25 -1.75
CA ARG A 183 -15.95 4.42 -3.02
C ARG A 183 -15.23 3.75 -4.17
N PHE A 184 -15.98 3.05 -5.00
CA PHE A 184 -15.45 2.38 -6.19
C PHE A 184 -15.23 3.38 -7.35
N THR A 185 -14.15 4.16 -7.26
CA THR A 185 -13.80 5.22 -8.23
C THR A 185 -13.31 4.69 -9.57
N GLY A 186 -12.85 3.43 -9.64
CA GLY A 186 -12.44 2.79 -10.89
C GLY A 186 -13.56 2.61 -11.93
N TYR A 187 -14.82 2.84 -11.55
CA TYR A 187 -15.97 2.83 -12.44
C TYR A 187 -16.81 4.08 -12.22
N ALA A 188 -16.75 5.05 -13.15
CA ALA A 188 -17.37 6.37 -13.00
C ALA A 188 -18.87 6.34 -12.66
N MET A 189 -19.60 5.34 -13.16
CA MET A 189 -21.03 5.17 -12.84
C MET A 189 -21.27 4.73 -11.39
N ALA A 190 -20.31 4.04 -10.75
CA ALA A 190 -20.42 3.61 -9.36
C ALA A 190 -20.11 4.72 -8.36
N ALA A 191 -19.28 5.71 -8.73
CA ALA A 191 -18.88 6.79 -7.82
C ALA A 191 -18.75 8.16 -8.53
N PRO A 192 -19.80 8.66 -9.20
CA PRO A 192 -19.70 9.82 -10.08
C PRO A 192 -19.24 11.10 -9.36
N GLY A 193 -19.62 11.29 -8.09
CA GLY A 193 -19.19 12.46 -7.32
C GLY A 193 -17.70 12.43 -6.96
N TRP A 194 -17.16 11.25 -6.63
CA TRP A 194 -15.74 11.11 -6.27
C TRP A 194 -14.85 11.18 -7.50
N VAL A 195 -15.28 10.56 -8.61
CA VAL A 195 -14.59 10.68 -9.89
C VAL A 195 -14.59 12.13 -10.39
N ARG A 196 -15.62 12.93 -10.08
CA ARG A 196 -15.58 14.36 -10.41
C ARG A 196 -14.51 15.11 -9.62
N LEU A 197 -14.35 14.84 -8.32
CA LEU A 197 -13.27 15.44 -7.52
C LEU A 197 -11.90 15.07 -8.08
N GLU A 198 -11.72 13.82 -8.50
CA GLU A 198 -10.50 13.38 -9.18
C GLU A 198 -10.25 14.17 -10.47
N GLN A 199 -11.29 14.33 -11.30
CA GLN A 199 -11.21 15.09 -12.54
C GLN A 199 -10.89 16.57 -12.30
N ASP A 200 -11.41 17.18 -11.25
CA ASP A 200 -11.09 18.58 -10.92
C ASP A 200 -9.58 18.77 -10.65
N VAL A 201 -8.93 17.81 -9.98
CA VAL A 201 -7.49 17.85 -9.75
C VAL A 201 -6.70 17.59 -11.04
N LEU A 202 -7.16 16.66 -11.89
CA LEU A 202 -6.53 16.40 -13.19
C LEU A 202 -6.64 17.60 -14.13
N ASP A 203 -7.79 18.28 -14.14
CA ASP A 203 -8.02 19.51 -14.91
C ASP A 203 -7.08 20.64 -14.43
N TRP A 204 -6.88 20.76 -13.11
CA TRP A 204 -5.91 21.68 -12.54
C TRP A 204 -4.47 21.32 -12.94
N LEU A 205 -4.05 20.07 -12.78
CA LEU A 205 -2.71 19.61 -13.17
C LEU A 205 -2.44 19.84 -14.67
N ALA A 206 -3.42 19.57 -15.54
CA ALA A 206 -3.29 19.83 -16.96
C ALA A 206 -2.97 21.30 -17.25
N GLN A 207 -3.64 22.23 -16.56
CA GLN A 207 -3.37 23.68 -16.69
C GLN A 207 -1.96 24.04 -16.21
N GLU A 208 -1.52 23.50 -15.08
CA GLU A 208 -0.17 23.75 -14.54
C GLU A 208 0.94 23.30 -15.51
N PHE A 209 0.70 22.24 -16.29
CA PHE A 209 1.60 21.79 -17.35
C PHE A 209 1.37 22.46 -18.72
N GLY A 210 0.49 23.45 -18.81
CA GLY A 210 0.24 24.24 -20.02
C GLY A 210 -0.65 23.56 -21.07
N HIS A 211 -1.46 22.58 -20.66
CA HIS A 211 -2.44 21.91 -21.50
C HIS A 211 -3.86 22.45 -21.30
N ASP A 212 -4.67 22.41 -22.36
CA ASP A 212 -6.11 22.69 -22.27
C ASP A 212 -6.84 21.48 -21.62
N PRO A 213 -7.50 21.63 -20.46
CA PRO A 213 -8.24 20.56 -19.80
C PRO A 213 -9.33 19.93 -20.65
N GLN A 214 -9.89 20.67 -21.61
CA GLN A 214 -10.91 20.12 -22.51
C GLN A 214 -10.31 19.09 -23.49
N GLN A 215 -9.04 19.23 -23.82
CA GLN A 215 -8.30 18.38 -24.76
C GLN A 215 -7.39 17.36 -24.05
N ALA A 216 -6.93 17.66 -22.83
CA ALA A 216 -6.11 16.77 -22.03
C ALA A 216 -6.97 15.74 -21.29
N ARG A 217 -6.41 14.55 -21.08
CA ARG A 217 -6.98 13.50 -20.22
C ARG A 217 -5.87 12.93 -19.37
N GLY A 218 -6.25 12.46 -18.19
CA GLY A 218 -5.34 11.82 -17.24
C GLY A 218 -6.09 10.88 -16.33
N LEU A 219 -5.35 10.18 -15.49
CA LEU A 219 -5.85 9.31 -14.43
C LEU A 219 -4.78 9.20 -13.37
N PHE A 220 -5.16 9.05 -12.10
CA PHE A 220 -4.19 8.74 -11.06
C PHE A 220 -3.81 7.26 -11.10
N THR A 221 -2.52 7.00 -11.00
CA THR A 221 -1.96 5.64 -10.92
C THR A 221 -1.31 5.42 -9.56
N SER A 222 -1.16 4.18 -9.14
CA SER A 222 -0.48 3.82 -7.88
C SER A 222 1.01 4.19 -7.82
N GLY A 223 1.61 4.60 -8.93
CA GLY A 223 2.99 5.08 -8.96
C GLY A 223 3.50 5.39 -10.37
N SER A 224 4.69 5.99 -10.44
CA SER A 224 5.29 6.47 -11.69
C SER A 224 5.55 5.37 -12.72
N SER A 225 5.87 4.15 -12.29
CA SER A 225 6.05 3.02 -13.21
C SER A 225 4.80 2.73 -14.03
N LEU A 226 3.61 2.77 -13.40
CA LEU A 226 2.35 2.55 -14.10
C LEU A 226 1.97 3.79 -14.93
N ALA A 227 2.26 4.99 -14.45
CA ALA A 227 2.09 6.22 -15.25
C ALA A 227 2.93 6.17 -16.55
N ASN A 228 4.21 5.81 -16.45
CA ASN A 228 5.11 5.67 -17.60
C ASN A 228 4.64 4.56 -18.54
N PHE A 229 4.25 3.41 -18.00
CA PHE A 229 3.70 2.33 -18.81
C PHE A 229 2.45 2.77 -19.56
N THR A 230 1.50 3.43 -18.89
CA THR A 230 0.30 4.00 -19.50
C THR A 230 0.66 5.01 -20.59
N ALA A 231 1.64 5.89 -20.37
CA ALA A 231 2.09 6.86 -21.36
C ALA A 231 2.67 6.18 -22.61
N ILE A 232 3.54 5.17 -22.44
CA ILE A 232 4.13 4.41 -23.54
C ILE A 232 3.04 3.66 -24.33
N VAL A 233 2.11 3.00 -23.62
CA VAL A 233 0.99 2.30 -24.25
C VAL A 233 0.11 3.28 -25.02
N THR A 234 -0.21 4.44 -24.44
CA THR A 234 -1.00 5.49 -25.10
C THR A 234 -0.30 5.99 -26.36
N ALA A 235 1.00 6.29 -26.30
CA ALA A 235 1.78 6.71 -27.46
C ALA A 235 1.81 5.62 -28.54
N ARG A 236 2.01 4.35 -28.17
CA ARG A 236 1.98 3.21 -29.09
C ARG A 236 0.62 3.11 -29.79
N HIS A 237 -0.48 3.14 -29.05
CA HIS A 237 -1.83 3.09 -29.63
C HIS A 237 -2.09 4.28 -30.55
N HIS A 238 -1.65 5.48 -30.17
CA HIS A 238 -1.80 6.68 -31.00
C HIS A 238 -1.05 6.57 -32.34
N HIS A 239 0.18 6.07 -32.34
CA HIS A 239 1.02 6.01 -33.54
C HIS A 239 0.78 4.78 -34.41
N PHE A 240 0.41 3.64 -33.83
CA PHE A 240 0.36 2.35 -34.53
C PHE A 240 -1.03 1.69 -34.51
N GLY A 241 -1.98 2.18 -33.72
CA GLY A 241 -3.30 1.55 -33.53
C GLY A 241 -3.24 0.23 -32.76
N ASP A 242 -4.36 -0.50 -32.71
CA ASP A 242 -4.48 -1.72 -31.90
C ASP A 242 -3.81 -2.95 -32.52
N SER A 243 -3.71 -2.98 -33.85
CA SER A 243 -3.13 -4.08 -34.64
C SER A 243 -1.90 -3.66 -35.43
N GLY A 244 -1.22 -2.59 -35.01
CA GLY A 244 -0.05 -2.05 -35.71
C GLY A 244 1.17 -2.97 -35.65
N ASP A 245 2.03 -2.88 -36.66
CA ASP A 245 3.34 -3.53 -36.63
C ASP A 245 4.30 -2.75 -35.73
N TYR A 246 4.54 -3.27 -34.53
CA TYR A 246 5.42 -2.65 -33.53
C TYR A 246 6.90 -2.98 -33.73
N SER A 247 7.27 -3.83 -34.70
CA SER A 247 8.67 -4.25 -34.92
C SER A 247 9.61 -3.09 -35.29
N ARG A 248 9.03 -1.96 -35.72
CA ARG A 248 9.73 -0.72 -36.08
C ARG A 248 9.58 0.40 -35.05
N ALA A 249 8.91 0.13 -33.92
CA ALA A 249 8.75 1.13 -32.87
C ALA A 249 10.10 1.44 -32.21
N LEU A 250 10.44 2.73 -32.13
CA LEU A 250 11.62 3.22 -31.44
C LEU A 250 11.18 4.05 -30.24
N ILE A 251 11.68 3.71 -29.06
CA ILE A 251 11.42 4.44 -27.83
C ILE A 251 12.74 5.09 -27.39
N TYR A 252 12.71 6.39 -27.14
CA TYR A 252 13.81 7.12 -26.52
C TYR A 252 13.45 7.33 -25.05
N THR A 253 14.32 6.89 -24.15
CA THR A 253 14.20 7.04 -22.70
C THR A 253 15.29 7.93 -22.16
#